data_AF-A0A1H0E920-F1
#
_entry.id   AF-A0A1H0E920-F1
#
_cell.length_a   1.000
_cell.length_b   1.000
_cell.length_c   1.000
_cell.angle_alpha   90.00
_cell.angle_beta   90.00
_cell.angle_gamma   90.00
#
_symmetry.space_group_name_H-M   'P 1'
#
loop_
_entity.id
_entity.type
_entity.pdbx_description
1 polymer ?
#
loop_
_entity_poly.entity_id
_entity_poly.type
_entity_poly.pdbx_seq_one_letter_code
_entity_poly.pdbx_strand_id
1 'polypeptide(L)'
;MDNLTNKQRTKNMKAIKSQSQLENLVTKELWHRGYRFRKNVRSLMGRPDIVIKKYKVVIFIDSCFWHGCPLHGNIPKTNQNYWIPKLNRNKERDKEVEEYYVSLNWNILRIWEHEIKDDLTGALNKIEYHIQKSRILNN
;
A
#
# COMPACT_ATOMS: atom_id res chain seq x y z
N MET A 1 -20.66 20.96 5.43
CA MET A 1 -20.71 21.39 4.02
C MET A 1 -19.34 21.18 3.41
N ASP A 2 -19.31 20.62 2.20
CA ASP A 2 -18.13 20.04 1.57
C ASP A 2 -17.30 21.12 0.84
N ASN A 3 -16.40 21.80 1.56
CA ASN A 3 -15.60 22.96 1.07
C ASN A 3 -14.30 22.53 0.36
N LEU A 4 -14.39 21.60 -0.59
CA LEU A 4 -13.26 21.30 -1.48
C LEU A 4 -13.48 22.02 -2.81
N THR A 5 -12.58 22.94 -3.17
CA THR A 5 -12.59 23.58 -4.49
C THR A 5 -12.43 22.52 -5.59
N ASN A 6 -12.98 22.77 -6.78
CA ASN A 6 -12.85 21.83 -7.91
C ASN A 6 -11.38 21.42 -8.18
N LYS A 7 -10.43 22.36 -8.06
CA LYS A 7 -8.99 22.07 -8.20
C LYS A 7 -8.47 21.10 -7.14
N GLN A 8 -8.91 21.22 -5.88
CA GLN A 8 -8.53 20.30 -4.80
C GLN A 8 -9.11 18.90 -5.02
N ARG A 9 -10.38 18.81 -5.45
CA ARG A 9 -10.99 17.53 -5.87
C ARG A 9 -10.20 16.91 -7.02
N THR A 10 -9.85 17.67 -8.06
CA THR A 10 -9.06 17.17 -9.18
C THR A 10 -7.68 16.67 -8.75
N LYS A 11 -6.97 17.38 -7.86
CA LYS A 11 -5.65 16.95 -7.35
C LYS A 11 -5.75 15.62 -6.58
N ASN A 12 -6.74 15.49 -5.71
CA ASN A 12 -6.97 14.25 -4.96
C ASN A 12 -7.34 13.08 -5.88
N MET A 13 -8.21 13.32 -6.87
CA MET A 13 -8.58 12.30 -7.85
C MET A 13 -7.40 11.89 -8.75
N LYS A 14 -6.47 12.80 -9.05
CA LYS A 14 -5.23 12.46 -9.77
C LYS A 14 -4.31 11.58 -8.92
N ALA A 15 -4.19 11.84 -7.61
CA ALA A 15 -3.41 11.01 -6.70
C ALA A 15 -3.94 9.57 -6.59
N ILE A 16 -5.26 9.38 -6.62
CA ILE A 16 -5.87 8.04 -6.64
C ILE A 16 -5.51 7.28 -7.93
N LYS A 17 -5.44 7.96 -9.08
CA LYS A 17 -5.06 7.33 -10.36
C LYS A 17 -3.59 6.93 -10.40
N SER A 18 -2.68 7.66 -9.74
CA SER A 18 -1.27 7.26 -9.68
C SER A 18 -1.04 5.99 -8.86
N GLN A 19 -1.87 5.74 -7.83
CA GLN A 19 -1.79 4.52 -7.01
C GLN A 19 -2.00 3.26 -7.87
N SER A 20 -3.09 3.22 -8.64
CA SER A 20 -3.43 2.04 -9.44
C SER A 20 -2.43 1.81 -10.58
N GLN A 21 -1.80 2.86 -11.09
CA GLN A 21 -0.72 2.76 -12.07
C GLN A 21 0.53 2.10 -11.46
N LEU A 22 0.89 2.46 -10.23
CA LEU A 22 2.01 1.83 -9.51
C LEU A 22 1.72 0.37 -9.17
N GLU A 23 0.51 0.06 -8.67
CA GLU A 23 0.07 -1.33 -8.44
C GLU A 23 0.23 -2.17 -9.72
N ASN A 24 -0.26 -1.65 -10.85
CA ASN A 24 -0.15 -2.33 -12.14
C ASN A 24 1.30 -2.53 -12.58
N LEU A 25 2.16 -1.53 -12.38
CA LEU A 25 3.59 -1.62 -12.71
C LEU A 25 4.26 -2.72 -11.88
N VAL A 26 4.15 -2.68 -10.56
CA VAL A 26 4.76 -3.67 -9.65
C VAL A 26 4.26 -5.08 -9.96
N THR A 27 2.94 -5.24 -10.13
CA THR A 27 2.35 -6.57 -10.41
C THR A 27 2.79 -7.11 -11.77
N LYS A 28 2.90 -6.27 -12.80
CA LYS A 28 3.40 -6.68 -14.12
C LYS A 28 4.85 -7.17 -14.03
N GLU A 29 5.72 -6.42 -13.35
CA GLU A 29 7.13 -6.79 -13.20
C GLU A 29 7.30 -8.09 -12.40
N LEU A 30 6.60 -8.24 -11.28
CA LEU A 30 6.63 -9.48 -10.50
C LEU A 30 6.14 -10.69 -11.31
N TRP A 31 5.17 -10.49 -12.20
CA TRP A 31 4.68 -11.55 -13.09
C TRP A 31 5.75 -11.99 -14.10
N HIS A 32 6.46 -11.04 -14.70
CA HIS A 32 7.59 -11.29 -15.61
C HIS A 32 8.76 -11.99 -14.88
N ARG A 33 8.98 -11.66 -13.62
CA ARG A 33 9.96 -12.30 -12.72
C ARG A 33 9.53 -13.70 -12.23
N GLY A 34 8.36 -14.20 -12.66
CA GLY A 34 7.90 -15.56 -12.40
C GLY A 34 7.06 -15.73 -11.12
N TYR A 35 6.78 -14.66 -10.39
CA TYR A 35 5.93 -14.74 -9.20
C TYR A 35 4.45 -14.83 -9.59
N ARG A 36 3.69 -15.61 -8.80
CA ARG A 36 2.25 -15.81 -8.99
C ARG A 36 1.53 -15.44 -7.70
N PHE A 37 0.50 -14.61 -7.84
CA PHE A 37 -0.20 -13.99 -6.72
C PHE A 37 -1.64 -13.67 -7.11
N ARG A 38 -2.45 -13.38 -6.09
CA ARG A 38 -3.76 -12.75 -6.25
C ARG A 38 -3.62 -11.25 -6.04
N LYS A 39 -4.32 -10.46 -6.84
CA LYS A 39 -4.30 -8.99 -6.77
C LYS A 39 -5.58 -8.47 -6.13
N ASN A 40 -5.47 -7.40 -5.33
CA ASN A 40 -6.60 -6.62 -4.79
C ASN A 40 -7.68 -7.48 -4.12
N VAL A 41 -7.27 -8.37 -3.22
CA VAL A 41 -8.13 -9.42 -2.64
C VAL A 41 -9.10 -8.83 -1.62
N ARG A 42 -10.36 -8.63 -2.03
CA ARG A 42 -11.41 -7.98 -1.22
C ARG A 42 -11.86 -8.77 0.01
N SER A 43 -11.67 -10.09 0.01
CA SER A 43 -12.07 -10.95 1.13
C SER A 43 -11.06 -10.93 2.29
N LEU A 44 -9.95 -10.22 2.16
CA LEU A 44 -8.95 -10.09 3.21
C LEU A 44 -8.94 -8.67 3.79
N MET A 45 -8.64 -8.58 5.08
CA MET A 45 -8.62 -7.32 5.83
C MET A 45 -7.65 -6.31 5.20
N GLY A 46 -8.07 -5.05 5.08
CA GLY A 46 -7.27 -4.00 4.45
C GLY A 46 -7.19 -4.08 2.92
N ARG A 47 -7.71 -5.14 2.28
CA ARG A 47 -7.66 -5.37 0.82
C ARG A 47 -6.22 -5.25 0.28
N PRO A 48 -5.33 -6.22 0.57
CA PRO A 48 -3.96 -6.18 0.12
C PRO A 48 -3.85 -6.13 -1.41
N ASP A 49 -2.85 -5.41 -1.91
CA ASP A 49 -2.59 -5.26 -3.33
C ASP A 49 -2.10 -6.57 -3.95
N ILE A 50 -1.25 -7.29 -3.22
CA ILE A 50 -0.67 -8.56 -3.65
C ILE A 50 -0.79 -9.58 -2.52
N VAL A 51 -1.23 -10.80 -2.86
CA VAL A 51 -1.42 -11.88 -1.90
C VAL A 51 -0.87 -13.20 -2.45
N ILE A 52 -0.02 -13.87 -1.68
CA ILE A 52 0.44 -15.23 -1.97
C ILE A 52 0.02 -16.12 -0.80
N LYS A 53 -1.19 -16.69 -0.91
CA LYS A 53 -1.80 -17.51 0.15
C LYS A 53 -0.93 -18.70 0.57
N LYS A 54 -0.25 -19.34 -0.39
CA LYS A 54 0.64 -20.50 -0.14
C LYS A 54 1.71 -20.19 0.92
N TYR A 55 2.23 -18.96 0.93
CA TYR A 55 3.30 -18.53 1.85
C TYR A 55 2.79 -17.55 2.91
N LYS A 56 1.45 -17.41 3.04
CA LYS A 56 0.77 -16.42 3.87
C LYS A 56 1.35 -15.01 3.72
N VAL A 57 1.66 -14.58 2.49
CA VAL A 57 2.21 -13.23 2.23
C VAL A 57 1.10 -12.27 1.82
N VAL A 58 1.08 -11.08 2.41
CA VAL A 58 0.31 -9.92 1.98
C VAL A 58 1.22 -8.72 1.80
N ILE A 59 1.08 -8.02 0.68
CA ILE A 59 1.85 -6.81 0.38
C ILE A 59 0.88 -5.67 0.13
N PHE A 60 1.16 -4.54 0.77
CA PHE A 60 0.47 -3.27 0.60
C PHE A 60 1.41 -2.27 -0.08
N ILE A 61 0.92 -1.60 -1.10
CA ILE A 61 1.57 -0.45 -1.73
C ILE A 61 0.84 0.78 -1.20
N ASP A 62 1.50 1.55 -0.34
CA ASP A 62 0.88 2.66 0.38
C ASP A 62 1.13 3.99 -0.32
N SER A 63 0.06 4.76 -0.54
CA SER A 63 0.21 6.17 -0.89
C SER A 63 0.84 6.92 0.27
N CYS A 64 1.86 7.72 -0.02
CA CYS A 64 2.50 8.61 0.94
C CYS A 64 1.52 9.62 1.52
N PHE A 65 0.58 10.09 0.69
CA PHE A 65 -0.43 11.03 1.13
C PHE A 65 -1.47 10.37 2.05
N TRP A 66 -2.10 9.29 1.61
CA TRP A 66 -3.24 8.70 2.32
C TRP A 66 -2.87 8.02 3.64
N HIS A 67 -1.66 7.46 3.72
CA HIS A 67 -1.16 6.75 4.91
C HIS A 67 -0.15 7.60 5.71
N GLY A 68 0.12 8.83 5.25
CA GLY A 68 0.94 9.81 5.96
C GLY A 68 2.38 9.34 6.17
N CYS A 69 3.07 9.08 5.06
CA CYS A 69 4.49 8.70 5.04
C CYS A 69 5.36 9.66 5.86
N PRO A 70 6.35 9.18 6.61
CA PRO A 70 7.25 10.04 7.38
C PRO A 70 8.01 11.09 6.56
N LEU A 71 8.33 10.79 5.28
CA LEU A 71 9.10 11.67 4.40
C LEU A 71 8.23 12.65 3.61
N HIS A 72 7.09 12.18 3.12
CA HIS A 72 6.28 12.91 2.13
C HIS A 72 4.85 13.21 2.61
N GLY A 73 4.47 12.69 3.78
CA GLY A 73 3.14 12.85 4.37
C GLY A 73 2.89 14.29 4.77
N ASN A 74 2.16 15.02 3.92
CA ASN A 74 1.80 16.42 4.18
C ASN A 74 0.29 16.55 4.38
N ILE A 75 -0.09 17.09 5.54
CA ILE A 75 -1.48 17.43 5.84
C ILE A 75 -1.83 18.70 5.05
N PRO A 76 -2.91 18.70 4.23
CA PRO A 76 -3.34 19.90 3.55
C PRO A 76 -3.64 21.05 4.54
N LYS A 77 -3.14 22.25 4.23
CA LYS A 77 -3.41 23.45 5.04
C LYS A 77 -4.88 23.89 5.00
N THR A 78 -5.64 23.47 3.99
CA THR A 78 -7.06 23.78 3.83
C THR A 78 -7.95 22.64 4.33
N ASN A 79 -9.09 22.96 4.95
CA ASN A 79 -10.05 21.98 5.46
C ASN A 79 -9.44 20.96 6.46
N GLN A 80 -8.58 21.44 7.37
CA GLN A 80 -7.87 20.59 8.33
C GLN A 80 -8.81 19.77 9.23
N ASN A 81 -9.97 20.32 9.60
CA ASN A 81 -11.01 19.63 10.37
C ASN A 81 -11.50 18.34 9.68
N TYR A 82 -11.39 18.25 8.36
CA TYR A 82 -11.64 17.02 7.61
C TYR A 82 -10.38 16.16 7.48
N TRP A 83 -9.26 16.75 7.08
CA TRP A 83 -8.05 15.99 6.73
C TRP A 83 -7.35 15.33 7.91
N ILE A 84 -7.21 16.04 9.02
CA ILE A 84 -6.53 15.52 10.22
C ILE A 84 -7.20 14.24 10.71
N PRO A 85 -8.51 14.22 11.04
CA PRO A 85 -9.15 12.99 11.50
C PRO A 85 -9.17 11.91 10.42
N LYS A 86 -9.32 12.27 9.14
CA LYS A 86 -9.30 11.31 8.03
C LYS A 86 -7.97 10.57 7.92
N LEU A 87 -6.85 11.30 7.96
CA LEU A 87 -5.52 10.73 7.85
C LEU A 87 -5.14 9.95 9.12
N ASN A 88 -5.51 10.44 10.30
CA ASN A 88 -5.30 9.71 11.56
C ASN A 88 -6.05 8.38 11.56
N ARG A 89 -7.33 8.38 11.16
CA ARG A 89 -8.10 7.12 11.05
C ARG A 89 -7.51 6.15 10.03
N ASN A 90 -6.86 6.65 8.97
CA ASN A 90 -6.15 5.78 8.03
C ASN A 90 -4.95 5.11 8.70
N LYS A 91 -4.11 5.86 9.43
CA LYS A 91 -2.97 5.32 10.18
C LYS A 91 -3.40 4.30 11.25
N GLU A 92 -4.47 4.59 11.99
CA GLU A 92 -5.04 3.65 12.94
C GLU A 92 -5.48 2.35 12.26
N ARG A 93 -6.17 2.47 11.12
CA ARG A 93 -6.57 1.29 10.34
C ARG A 93 -5.36 0.50 9.82
N ASP A 94 -4.28 1.17 9.43
CA ASP A 94 -3.07 0.48 8.99
C ASP A 94 -2.47 -0.35 10.12
N LYS A 95 -2.47 0.17 11.35
CA LYS A 95 -2.06 -0.55 12.55
C LYS A 95 -2.99 -1.74 12.85
N GLU A 96 -4.31 -1.54 12.80
CA GLU A 96 -5.30 -2.63 12.98
C GLU A 96 -5.08 -3.77 11.95
N VAL A 97 -4.78 -3.41 10.70
CA VAL A 97 -4.50 -4.37 9.62
C VAL A 97 -3.21 -5.13 9.89
N GLU A 98 -2.15 -4.44 10.30
CA GLU A 98 -0.87 -5.06 10.64
C GLU A 98 -1.02 -6.04 11.80
N GLU A 99 -1.66 -5.62 12.89
CA GLU A 99 -1.93 -6.47 14.05
C GLU A 99 -2.74 -7.72 13.67
N TYR A 100 -3.77 -7.58 12.83
CA TYR A 100 -4.57 -8.69 12.33
C TYR A 100 -3.75 -9.74 11.56
N TYR A 101 -2.84 -9.30 10.69
CA TYR A 101 -2.03 -10.25 9.92
C TYR A 101 -0.95 -10.91 10.77
N VAL A 102 -0.32 -10.14 11.66
CA VAL A 102 0.66 -10.68 12.61
C VAL A 102 0.01 -11.72 13.53
N SER A 103 -1.19 -11.45 14.07
CA SER A 103 -1.89 -12.40 14.96
C SER A 103 -2.29 -13.71 14.26
N LEU A 104 -2.47 -13.67 12.93
CA LEU A 104 -2.77 -14.85 12.11
C LEU A 104 -1.52 -15.51 11.50
N ASN A 105 -0.34 -15.05 11.90
CA ASN A 105 0.96 -15.54 11.44
C ASN A 105 1.14 -15.40 9.92
N TRP A 106 0.64 -14.28 9.36
CA TRP A 106 0.90 -13.88 7.99
C TRP A 106 2.13 -12.97 7.91
N ASN A 107 2.84 -13.06 6.79
CA ASN A 107 3.95 -12.21 6.45
C ASN A 107 3.41 -10.95 5.75
N ILE A 108 3.38 -9.84 6.47
CA ILE A 108 2.96 -8.53 5.95
C ILE A 108 4.18 -7.72 5.51
N LEU A 109 4.07 -7.08 4.34
CA LEU A 109 5.02 -6.09 3.86
C LEU A 109 4.25 -4.85 3.40
N ARG A 110 4.72 -3.67 3.80
CA ARG A 110 4.24 -2.40 3.26
C ARG A 110 5.38 -1.71 2.50
N ILE A 111 5.10 -1.23 1.30
CA ILE A 111 6.02 -0.49 0.44
C ILE A 111 5.38 0.86 0.16
N TRP A 112 6.13 1.93 0.36
CA TRP A 112 5.64 3.26 0.04
C TRP A 112 5.68 3.54 -1.47
N GLU A 113 4.72 4.32 -1.97
CA GLU A 113 4.69 4.71 -3.38
C GLU A 113 5.96 5.45 -3.83
N HIS A 114 6.64 6.17 -2.94
CA HIS A 114 7.86 6.89 -3.28
C HIS A 114 9.03 5.92 -3.46
N GLU A 115 9.12 4.84 -2.68
CA GLU A 115 10.14 3.80 -2.88
C GLU A 115 10.07 3.24 -4.31
N ILE A 116 8.86 3.05 -4.85
CA ILE A 116 8.66 2.55 -6.22
C ILE A 116 8.97 3.60 -7.28
N LYS A 117 8.60 4.86 -7.02
CA LYS A 117 8.83 5.98 -7.95
C LYS A 117 10.31 6.35 -8.05
N ASP A 118 11.03 6.27 -6.94
CA ASP A 118 12.42 6.68 -6.83
C ASP A 118 13.36 5.54 -7.26
N ASP A 119 13.07 4.30 -6.85
CA ASP A 119 13.84 3.11 -7.25
C ASP A 119 12.94 1.87 -7.37
N LEU A 120 12.36 1.69 -8.57
CA LEU A 120 11.53 0.54 -8.89
C LEU A 120 12.28 -0.79 -8.66
N THR A 121 13.57 -0.87 -9.03
CA THR A 121 14.34 -2.11 -8.94
C THR A 121 14.58 -2.48 -7.49
N GLY A 122 14.98 -1.53 -6.65
CA GLY A 122 15.14 -1.72 -5.21
C GLY A 122 13.84 -2.12 -4.52
N ALA A 123 12.73 -1.45 -4.86
CA ALA A 123 11.41 -1.81 -4.34
C ALA A 123 11.00 -3.24 -4.71
N LEU A 124 11.22 -3.65 -5.97
CA LEU A 124 10.96 -5.02 -6.43
C LEU A 124 11.84 -6.04 -5.69
N ASN A 125 13.13 -5.77 -5.54
CA ASN A 125 14.06 -6.66 -4.83
C ASN A 125 13.64 -6.86 -3.36
N LYS A 126 13.17 -5.80 -2.69
CA LYS A 126 12.61 -5.87 -1.33
C LYS A 126 11.38 -6.77 -1.26
N ILE A 127 10.47 -6.65 -2.24
CA ILE A 127 9.29 -7.51 -2.35
C ILE A 127 9.69 -8.96 -2.57
N GLU A 128 10.60 -9.22 -3.50
CA GLU A 128 11.06 -10.58 -3.81
C GLU A 128 11.73 -11.24 -2.62
N TYR A 129 12.64 -10.53 -1.96
CA TYR A 129 13.29 -11.00 -0.75
C TYR A 129 12.26 -11.39 0.32
N HIS A 130 11.24 -10.55 0.53
CA HIS A 130 10.18 -10.83 1.50
C HIS A 130 9.37 -12.09 1.11
N ILE A 131 9.03 -12.27 -0.16
CA ILE A 131 8.34 -13.46 -0.65
C ILE A 131 9.20 -14.72 -0.46
N GLN A 132 10.48 -14.65 -0.81
CA GLN A 132 11.41 -15.78 -0.70
C GLN A 132 11.65 -16.18 0.76
N LYS A 133 11.87 -15.20 1.65
CA LYS A 133 11.99 -15.43 3.08
C LYS A 133 10.73 -16.10 3.63
N SER A 134 9.56 -15.61 3.25
CA SER A 134 8.27 -16.18 3.67
C SER A 134 8.05 -17.61 3.13
N ARG A 135 8.54 -17.90 1.92
CA ARG A 135 8.50 -19.26 1.35
C ARG A 135 9.32 -20.23 2.19
N ILE A 136 10.49 -19.83 2.67
CA ILE A 136 11.35 -20.68 3.51
C ILE A 136 10.72 -20.91 4.89
N LEU A 137 10.12 -19.89 5.50
CA LEU A 137 9.50 -19.99 6.82
C LEU A 137 8.21 -20.82 6.86
N ASN A 138 7.55 -21.02 5.72
CA ASN A 138 6.28 -21.75 5.62
C ASN A 138 6.37 -23.04 4.81
N ASN A 139 7.58 -23.46 4.43
CA ASN A 139 7.86 -24.78 3.87
C ASN A 139 8.31 -25.71 5.00
#